data_AF-A0A8S3Y786-F1
#
_entry.id   AF-A0A8S3Y786-F1
#
_cell.length_a   1.000
_cell.length_b   1.000
_cell.length_c   1.000
_cell.angle_alpha   90.00
_cell.angle_beta   90.00
_cell.angle_gamma   90.00
#
_symmetry.space_group_name_H-M   'P 1'
#
loop_
_entity.id
_entity.type
_entity.pdbx_description
1 polymer ?
#
loop_
_entity_poly.entity_id
_entity_poly.type
_entity_poly.pdbx_seq_one_letter_code
_entity_poly.pdbx_strand_id
1 'polypeptide(L)'
;MSLSQEERIRNWLEEDSDEDVIGREDDEEGGDEIEPQIREHETDTEEECDSEPEAITENQNIGSSSEDDVPLSHLQTSQCYVVHRKLRNGRTEVIYRWRMEDLPGPKAICRVSATAEKAWILLFSKEWLEKVVLYTNQKIQSQKFNYQRNRDSSETDMIEIRALIGLLYLIGLYKSSHVRISDVFNPDGTGLDICRAVMSVQRFKFLLRNLRFDDRNTRDE
;
A
#
# COMPACT_ATOMS: atom_id res chain seq x y z
N MET A 1 29.50 -6.51 40.20
CA MET A 1 28.41 -7.21 39.49
C MET A 1 28.95 -8.55 39.04
N SER A 2 28.14 -9.61 38.99
CA SER A 2 28.62 -10.88 38.42
C SER A 2 28.67 -10.76 36.90
N LEU A 3 29.62 -11.44 36.24
CA LEU A 3 29.75 -11.46 34.77
C LEU A 3 28.44 -11.86 34.07
N SER A 4 27.65 -12.74 34.71
CA SER A 4 26.33 -13.16 34.23
C SER A 4 25.27 -12.04 34.28
N GLN A 5 25.38 -11.09 35.22
CA GLN A 5 24.52 -9.91 35.25
C GLN A 5 24.90 -8.93 34.14
N GLU A 6 26.19 -8.77 33.85
CA GLU A 6 26.68 -7.89 32.77
C GLU A 6 26.33 -8.43 31.38
N GLU A 7 26.41 -9.74 31.14
CA GLU A 7 25.93 -10.36 29.90
C GLU A 7 24.42 -10.23 29.73
N ARG A 8 23.63 -10.40 30.80
CA ARG A 8 22.18 -10.19 30.73
C ARG A 8 21.81 -8.75 30.42
N ILE A 9 22.55 -7.78 30.99
CA ILE A 9 22.34 -6.37 30.72
C ILE A 9 22.78 -6.03 29.28
N ARG A 10 23.87 -6.62 28.77
CA ARG A 10 24.27 -6.47 27.36
C ARG A 10 23.22 -7.01 26.39
N ASN A 11 22.71 -8.22 26.62
CA ASN A 11 21.66 -8.77 25.75
C ASN A 11 20.38 -7.93 25.76
N TRP A 12 20.01 -7.34 26.89
CA TRP A 12 18.88 -6.39 26.94
C TRP A 12 19.17 -5.09 26.20
N LEU A 13 20.40 -4.57 26.27
CA LEU A 13 20.80 -3.36 25.55
C LEU A 13 20.93 -3.59 24.04
N GLU A 14 21.32 -4.79 23.61
CA GLU A 14 21.35 -5.18 22.19
C GLU A 14 19.93 -5.40 21.64
N GLU A 15 19.01 -5.97 22.43
CA GLU A 15 17.59 -6.08 22.06
C GLU A 15 16.88 -4.72 21.95
N ASP A 16 17.30 -3.71 22.73
CA ASP A 16 16.79 -2.34 22.67
C ASP A 16 17.49 -1.46 21.61
N SER A 17 18.69 -1.83 21.13
CA SER A 17 19.37 -1.08 20.05
C SER A 17 18.82 -1.40 18.66
N ASP A 18 18.20 -2.57 18.49
CA ASP A 18 17.50 -2.98 17.26
C ASP A 18 16.07 -2.40 17.20
N GLU A 19 15.81 -1.22 17.76
CA GLU A 19 14.49 -0.57 17.69
C GLU A 19 14.20 -0.08 16.26
N ASP A 20 13.58 -0.98 15.48
CA ASP A 20 13.04 -0.73 14.16
C ASP A 20 12.09 0.48 14.16
N VAL A 21 12.53 1.58 13.55
CA VAL A 21 11.63 2.62 13.03
C VAL A 21 10.79 1.97 11.93
N ILE A 22 9.46 2.14 11.97
CA ILE A 22 8.59 1.54 10.95
C ILE A 22 8.95 2.16 9.59
N GLY A 23 9.55 1.35 8.72
CA GLY A 23 9.84 1.73 7.32
C GLY A 23 11.22 2.35 7.06
N ARG A 24 12.24 2.02 7.86
CA ARG A 24 13.63 2.30 7.48
C ARG A 24 14.38 1.00 7.19
N GLU A 25 14.12 0.42 6.03
CA GLU A 25 15.09 -0.45 5.38
C GLU A 25 16.00 0.47 4.55
N ASP A 26 17.30 0.39 4.81
CA ASP A 26 18.34 1.21 4.21
C ASP A 26 18.51 0.85 2.72
N ASP A 27 17.99 1.70 1.84
CA ASP A 27 18.56 1.89 0.50
C ASP A 27 19.58 3.05 0.62
N GLU A 28 20.82 2.72 0.99
CA GLU A 28 21.96 3.63 0.79
C GLU A 28 22.27 3.72 -0.71
N GLU A 29 21.76 4.74 -1.40
CA GLU A 29 22.50 5.30 -2.54
C GLU A 29 22.17 6.79 -2.75
N GLY A 30 23.21 7.63 -2.65
CA GLY A 30 23.26 8.96 -3.27
C GLY A 30 22.52 10.07 -2.53
N GLY A 31 23.26 10.90 -1.79
CA GLY A 31 22.74 12.13 -1.23
C GLY A 31 22.33 13.15 -2.30
N ASP A 32 21.24 13.84 -2.03
CA ASP A 32 21.10 15.29 -2.27
C ASP A 32 20.00 15.82 -1.33
N GLU A 33 20.31 16.93 -0.66
CA GLU A 33 19.40 17.65 0.23
C GLU A 33 18.21 18.20 -0.58
N ILE A 34 16.99 17.67 -0.33
CA ILE A 34 15.78 18.20 -0.95
C ILE A 34 15.15 19.22 0.00
N GLU A 35 15.45 20.51 -0.23
CA GLU A 35 14.63 21.61 0.28
C GLU A 35 13.22 21.54 -0.35
N PRO A 36 12.12 21.69 0.43
CA PRO A 36 10.78 21.70 -0.12
C PRO A 36 10.49 23.05 -0.81
N GLN A 37 10.63 23.11 -2.13
CA GLN A 37 10.14 24.24 -2.93
C GLN A 37 8.63 24.11 -3.18
N ILE A 38 7.84 24.90 -2.46
CA ILE A 38 6.44 25.15 -2.80
C ILE A 38 6.43 26.01 -4.07
N ARG A 39 5.96 25.47 -5.20
CA ARG A 39 5.66 26.26 -6.40
C ARG A 39 4.15 26.35 -6.59
N GLU A 40 3.61 27.52 -6.29
CA GLU A 40 2.30 27.96 -6.77
C GLU A 40 2.46 28.34 -8.25
N HIS A 41 1.72 27.71 -9.14
CA HIS A 41 1.75 28.03 -10.57
C HIS A 41 0.32 28.23 -11.07
N GLU A 42 -0.16 29.46 -10.99
CA GLU A 42 -1.25 29.94 -11.82
C GLU A 42 -0.67 30.28 -13.19
N THR A 43 -1.24 29.75 -14.27
CA THR A 43 -0.96 30.24 -15.63
C THR A 43 -2.22 30.13 -16.46
N ASP A 44 -2.94 31.25 -16.48
CA ASP A 44 -3.76 31.66 -17.59
C ASP A 44 -2.82 32.12 -18.71
N THR A 45 -2.89 31.49 -19.89
CA THR A 45 -2.58 32.18 -21.15
C THR A 45 -3.31 31.50 -22.29
N GLU A 46 -4.19 32.25 -22.92
CA GLU A 46 -4.89 31.91 -24.16
C GLU A 46 -3.96 32.22 -25.33
N GLU A 47 -3.84 31.34 -26.33
CA GLU A 47 -3.72 31.76 -27.74
C GLU A 47 -3.83 30.59 -28.74
N GLU A 48 -4.20 30.99 -29.96
CA GLU A 48 -4.87 30.28 -31.04
C GLU A 48 -3.93 29.40 -31.89
N CYS A 49 -4.46 28.33 -32.51
CA CYS A 49 -3.82 27.69 -33.64
C CYS A 49 -4.85 27.24 -34.68
N ASP A 50 -4.81 27.92 -35.82
CA ASP A 50 -5.57 27.73 -37.03
C ASP A 50 -4.95 26.60 -37.88
N SER A 51 -5.76 25.65 -38.35
CA SER A 51 -5.39 24.70 -39.41
C SER A 51 -6.64 24.04 -40.00
N GLU A 52 -6.88 24.29 -41.29
CA GLU A 52 -7.94 23.67 -42.10
C GLU A 52 -7.71 22.16 -42.33
N PRO A 53 -8.78 21.36 -42.56
CA PRO A 53 -8.63 19.92 -42.76
C PRO A 53 -8.42 19.57 -44.24
N GLU A 54 -7.27 18.97 -44.58
CA GLU A 54 -7.13 18.17 -45.79
C GLU A 54 -7.86 16.83 -45.61
N ALA A 55 -8.75 16.53 -46.55
CA ALA A 55 -9.42 15.23 -46.68
C ALA A 55 -8.41 14.15 -47.09
N ILE A 56 -8.61 12.89 -46.65
CA ILE A 56 -8.34 11.67 -47.44
C ILE A 56 -8.94 10.43 -46.72
N THR A 57 -9.95 9.88 -47.40
CA THR A 57 -10.34 8.47 -47.66
C THR A 57 -10.06 7.31 -46.71
N GLU A 58 -11.10 6.46 -46.64
CA GLU A 58 -11.14 5.05 -46.24
C GLU A 58 -9.91 4.24 -46.66
N ASN A 59 -9.45 3.29 -45.83
CA ASN A 59 -9.92 1.89 -45.81
C ASN A 59 -8.82 0.92 -45.30
N GLN A 60 -9.26 -0.24 -44.82
CA GLN A 60 -8.54 -1.52 -44.68
C GLN A 60 -7.92 -1.93 -43.33
N ASN A 61 -8.54 -3.00 -42.83
CA ASN A 61 -8.16 -3.95 -41.81
C ASN A 61 -6.81 -4.65 -42.13
N ILE A 62 -5.80 -4.49 -41.28
CA ILE A 62 -4.62 -5.36 -41.23
C ILE A 62 -4.28 -5.61 -39.76
N GLY A 63 -4.42 -6.86 -39.34
CA GLY A 63 -3.82 -7.33 -38.09
C GLY A 63 -2.33 -7.59 -38.29
N SER A 64 -1.51 -7.04 -37.41
CA SER A 64 -0.15 -7.54 -37.15
C SER A 64 0.30 -7.09 -35.76
N SER A 65 0.81 -8.06 -35.00
CA SER A 65 1.48 -7.88 -33.72
C SER A 65 2.76 -7.05 -33.93
N SER A 66 2.86 -5.92 -33.22
CA SER A 66 4.08 -5.14 -33.02
C SER A 66 3.88 -4.30 -31.76
N GLU A 67 4.81 -4.40 -30.82
CA GLU A 67 4.92 -3.51 -29.67
C GLU A 67 5.41 -2.15 -30.19
N ASP A 68 4.50 -1.27 -30.53
CA ASP A 68 4.80 0.11 -30.89
C ASP A 68 4.08 1.05 -29.91
N ASP A 69 4.85 1.98 -29.33
CA ASP A 69 4.37 3.02 -28.42
C ASP A 69 3.13 3.72 -29.00
N VAL A 70 1.97 3.42 -28.40
CA VAL A 70 0.69 3.98 -28.82
C VAL A 70 0.68 5.48 -28.47
N PRO A 71 0.57 6.40 -29.45
CA PRO A 71 0.52 7.83 -29.16
C PRO A 71 -0.64 8.15 -28.22
N LEU A 72 -0.45 9.05 -27.24
CA LEU A 72 -1.51 9.44 -26.28
C LEU A 72 -2.83 9.87 -26.97
N SER A 73 -2.76 10.41 -28.19
CA SER A 73 -3.92 10.77 -29.01
C SER A 73 -4.81 9.56 -29.39
N HIS A 74 -4.22 8.36 -29.54
CA HIS A 74 -4.95 7.11 -29.78
C HIS A 74 -5.63 6.56 -28.51
N LEU A 75 -5.04 6.77 -27.34
CA LEU A 75 -5.66 6.41 -26.06
C LEU A 75 -6.82 7.34 -25.70
N GLN A 76 -6.78 8.60 -26.14
CA GLN A 76 -7.86 9.56 -25.93
C GLN A 76 -9.12 9.19 -26.75
N THR A 77 -8.94 8.58 -27.93
CA THR A 77 -10.04 8.36 -28.90
C THR A 77 -10.80 7.04 -28.65
N SER A 78 -10.25 6.11 -27.88
CA SER A 78 -10.87 4.79 -27.66
C SER A 78 -12.00 4.82 -26.61
N GLN A 79 -11.94 5.74 -25.63
CA GLN A 79 -12.92 5.83 -24.53
C GLN A 79 -13.90 7.00 -24.64
N CYS A 80 -13.68 7.94 -25.54
CA CYS A 80 -14.61 9.04 -25.80
C CYS A 80 -14.88 9.19 -27.30
N TYR A 81 -16.12 9.55 -27.65
CA TYR A 81 -16.52 9.86 -29.01
C TYR A 81 -17.03 11.30 -29.07
N VAL A 82 -16.79 11.92 -30.21
CA VAL A 82 -17.16 13.31 -30.47
C VAL A 82 -18.58 13.37 -31.02
N VAL A 83 -19.42 14.22 -30.45
CA VAL A 83 -20.78 14.49 -30.93
C VAL A 83 -20.90 15.95 -31.33
N HIS A 84 -21.34 16.19 -32.55
CA HIS A 84 -21.67 17.52 -33.03
C HIS A 84 -23.15 17.82 -32.79
N ARG A 85 -23.45 18.88 -32.03
CA ARG A 85 -24.82 19.35 -31.79
C ARG A 85 -25.03 20.69 -32.49
N LYS A 86 -26.05 20.79 -33.36
CA LYS A 86 -26.47 22.07 -33.94
C LYS A 86 -27.35 22.85 -32.97
N LEU A 87 -26.94 24.07 -32.67
CA LEU A 87 -27.70 25.02 -31.85
C LEU A 87 -28.69 25.80 -32.71
N ARG A 88 -29.74 26.36 -32.09
CA ARG A 88 -30.80 27.13 -32.78
C ARG A 88 -30.28 28.37 -33.52
N ASN A 89 -29.14 28.91 -33.11
CA ASN A 89 -28.46 30.03 -33.75
C ASN A 89 -27.57 29.62 -34.95
N GLY A 90 -27.63 28.35 -35.37
CA GLY A 90 -26.86 27.82 -36.50
C GLY A 90 -25.44 27.40 -36.18
N ARG A 91 -24.92 27.67 -34.96
CA ARG A 91 -23.59 27.24 -34.53
C ARG A 91 -23.58 25.74 -34.20
N THR A 92 -22.45 25.09 -34.43
CA THR A 92 -22.25 23.68 -34.06
C THR A 92 -21.37 23.62 -32.82
N GLU A 93 -21.85 22.96 -31.78
CA GLU A 93 -21.11 22.68 -30.55
C GLU A 93 -20.48 21.28 -30.64
N VAL A 94 -19.22 21.16 -30.25
CA VAL A 94 -18.48 19.89 -30.16
C VAL A 94 -18.56 19.39 -28.72
N ILE A 95 -19.16 18.22 -28.52
CA ILE A 95 -19.34 17.60 -27.20
C ILE A 95 -18.56 16.29 -27.17
N TYR A 96 -17.64 16.16 -26.22
CA TYR A 96 -16.97 14.90 -25.92
C TYR A 96 -17.86 14.04 -25.03
N ARG A 97 -18.22 12.83 -25.48
CA ARG A 97 -18.98 11.85 -24.69
C ARG A 97 -18.17 10.60 -24.43
N TRP A 98 -18.13 10.18 -23.18
CA TRP A 98 -17.52 8.91 -22.78
C TRP A 98 -18.37 7.73 -23.27
N ARG A 99 -17.72 6.68 -23.78
CA ARG A 99 -18.36 5.41 -24.06
C ARG A 99 -18.78 4.79 -22.72
N MET A 100 -20.08 4.58 -22.54
CA MET A 100 -20.67 4.14 -21.26
C MET A 100 -20.23 2.72 -20.82
N GLU A 101 -19.58 1.98 -21.71
CA GLU A 101 -19.15 0.59 -21.49
C GLU A 101 -17.96 0.49 -20.51
N ASP A 102 -17.13 1.55 -20.41
CA ASP A 102 -15.90 1.56 -19.61
C ASP A 102 -15.81 2.78 -18.69
N LEU A 103 -16.88 3.08 -17.93
CA LEU A 103 -16.75 4.10 -16.89
C LEU A 103 -15.74 3.67 -15.84
N PRO A 104 -14.84 4.57 -15.41
CA PRO A 104 -13.94 4.29 -14.30
C PRO A 104 -14.76 4.03 -13.04
N GLY A 105 -14.56 2.87 -12.43
CA GLY A 105 -15.25 2.49 -11.21
C GLY A 105 -15.08 1.02 -10.83
N PRO A 106 -15.57 0.61 -9.64
CA PRO A 106 -15.49 -0.76 -9.19
C PRO A 106 -16.15 -1.72 -10.19
N LYS A 107 -15.43 -2.78 -10.55
CA LYS A 107 -15.93 -3.81 -11.48
C LYS A 107 -16.65 -4.93 -10.73
N ALA A 108 -17.69 -5.50 -11.35
CA ALA A 108 -18.38 -6.72 -10.93
C ALA A 108 -18.67 -6.82 -9.42
N ILE A 109 -18.05 -7.79 -8.74
CA ILE A 109 -18.17 -8.09 -7.30
C ILE A 109 -17.85 -6.91 -6.39
N CYS A 110 -17.02 -5.96 -6.83
CA CYS A 110 -16.69 -4.76 -6.07
C CYS A 110 -17.77 -3.66 -6.14
N ARG A 111 -18.80 -3.79 -7.00
CA ARG A 111 -19.92 -2.83 -7.05
C ARG A 111 -20.85 -2.91 -5.85
N VAL A 112 -20.87 -4.05 -5.17
CA VAL A 112 -21.83 -4.36 -4.09
C VAL A 112 -21.24 -4.13 -2.70
N SER A 113 -19.95 -3.78 -2.60
CA SER A 113 -19.30 -3.51 -1.31
C SER A 113 -19.72 -2.14 -0.76
N ALA A 114 -20.82 -2.12 -0.01
CA ALA A 114 -21.37 -0.91 0.62
C ALA A 114 -20.61 -0.44 1.88
N THR A 115 -19.70 -1.27 2.41
CA THR A 115 -19.00 -1.03 3.68
C THR A 115 -17.51 -1.18 3.48
N ALA A 116 -16.72 -0.33 4.15
CA ALA A 116 -15.25 -0.37 4.11
C ALA A 116 -14.69 -1.76 4.44
N GLU A 117 -15.27 -2.46 5.42
CA GLU A 117 -14.88 -3.84 5.77
C GLU A 117 -15.06 -4.82 4.61
N LYS A 118 -16.19 -4.76 3.90
CA LYS A 118 -16.44 -5.64 2.74
C LYS A 118 -15.46 -5.35 1.61
N ALA A 119 -15.16 -4.08 1.37
CA ALA A 119 -14.13 -3.69 0.40
C ALA A 119 -12.75 -4.20 0.82
N TRP A 120 -12.42 -4.12 2.11
CA TRP A 120 -11.16 -4.61 2.66
C TRP A 120 -10.99 -6.13 2.48
N ILE A 121 -12.05 -6.91 2.72
CA ILE A 121 -12.03 -8.37 2.51
C ILE A 121 -11.80 -8.75 1.04
N LEU A 122 -12.22 -7.90 0.09
CA LEU A 122 -11.94 -8.11 -1.34
C LEU A 122 -10.47 -7.88 -1.69
N LEU A 123 -9.79 -6.98 -0.97
CA LEU A 123 -8.36 -6.73 -1.14
C LEU A 123 -7.52 -7.79 -0.42
N PHE A 124 -7.89 -8.11 0.82
CA PHE A 124 -7.22 -9.10 1.66
C PHE A 124 -8.14 -10.30 1.86
N SER A 125 -8.07 -11.24 0.93
CA SER A 125 -8.90 -12.44 0.97
C SER A 125 -8.62 -13.28 2.22
N LYS A 126 -9.63 -14.04 2.66
CA LYS A 126 -9.48 -14.95 3.81
C LYS A 126 -8.36 -15.97 3.57
N GLU A 127 -8.30 -16.53 2.37
CA GLU A 127 -7.28 -17.51 1.97
C GLU A 127 -5.87 -16.92 2.04
N TRP A 128 -5.70 -15.66 1.64
CA TRP A 128 -4.42 -14.97 1.76
C TRP A 128 -4.01 -14.80 3.22
N LEU A 129 -4.93 -14.35 4.09
CA LEU A 129 -4.65 -14.22 5.52
C LEU A 129 -4.32 -15.58 6.17
N GLU A 130 -4.98 -16.66 5.74
CA GLU A 130 -4.70 -18.01 6.25
C GLU A 130 -3.28 -18.46 5.89
N LYS A 131 -2.79 -18.11 4.70
CA LYS A 131 -1.39 -18.34 4.31
C LYS A 131 -0.42 -17.53 5.16
N VAL A 132 -0.71 -16.25 5.42
CA VAL A 132 0.12 -15.42 6.29
C VAL A 132 0.23 -16.02 7.69
N VAL A 133 -0.89 -16.46 8.27
CA VAL A 133 -0.91 -17.15 9.57
C VAL A 133 -0.05 -18.42 9.52
N LEU A 134 -0.25 -19.26 8.49
CA LEU A 134 0.48 -20.51 8.32
C LEU A 134 1.99 -20.30 8.30
N TYR A 135 2.48 -19.42 7.41
CA TYR A 135 3.91 -19.19 7.22
C TYR A 135 4.55 -18.46 8.40
N THR A 136 3.81 -17.54 9.02
CA THR A 136 4.25 -16.89 10.26
C THR A 136 4.40 -17.91 11.39
N ASN A 137 3.47 -18.86 11.53
CA ASN A 137 3.56 -19.92 12.54
C ASN A 137 4.72 -20.89 12.27
N GLN A 138 4.99 -21.24 11.01
CA GLN A 138 6.20 -22.01 10.66
C GLN A 138 7.48 -21.30 11.12
N LYS A 139 7.57 -19.97 10.93
CA LYS A 139 8.70 -19.17 11.40
C LYS A 139 8.79 -19.15 12.93
N ILE A 140 7.67 -18.91 13.62
CA ILE A 140 7.60 -18.92 15.09
C ILE A 140 8.06 -20.25 15.66
N GLN A 141 7.59 -21.37 15.11
CA GLN A 141 7.99 -22.72 15.53
C GLN A 141 9.50 -22.92 15.38
N SER A 142 10.10 -22.40 14.31
CA SER A 142 11.55 -22.48 14.10
C SER A 142 12.36 -21.67 15.11
N GLN A 143 11.79 -20.64 15.73
CA GLN A 143 12.47 -19.79 16.71
C GLN A 143 12.13 -20.15 18.16
N LYS A 144 11.21 -21.09 18.37
CA LYS A 144 10.67 -21.44 19.70
C LYS A 144 11.74 -21.80 20.73
N PHE A 145 12.84 -22.44 20.30
CA PHE A 145 13.94 -22.82 21.19
C PHE A 145 14.75 -21.64 21.73
N ASN A 146 14.67 -20.47 21.10
CA ASN A 146 15.33 -19.25 21.57
C ASN A 146 14.62 -18.62 22.77
N TYR A 147 13.38 -19.04 23.07
CA TYR A 147 12.56 -18.45 24.12
C TYR A 147 12.47 -19.38 25.32
N GLN A 148 12.77 -18.86 26.51
CA GLN A 148 12.66 -19.62 27.76
C GLN A 148 11.21 -19.90 28.16
N ARG A 149 10.28 -19.01 27.78
CA ARG A 149 8.87 -19.10 28.13
C ARG A 149 8.04 -19.40 26.88
N ASN A 150 7.30 -20.50 26.91
CA ASN A 150 6.40 -20.90 25.83
C ASN A 150 5.37 -19.82 25.44
N ARG A 151 4.96 -18.97 26.40
CA ARG A 151 4.01 -17.89 26.14
C ARG A 151 4.59 -16.80 25.23
N ASP A 152 5.90 -16.55 25.31
CA ASP A 152 6.53 -15.45 24.58
C ASP A 152 6.75 -15.84 23.10
N SER A 153 6.63 -17.12 22.78
CA SER A 153 6.73 -17.70 21.43
C SER A 153 5.46 -18.47 21.03
N SER A 154 4.28 -18.02 21.48
CA SER A 154 3.02 -18.66 21.10
C SER A 154 2.72 -18.42 19.62
N GLU A 155 2.11 -19.41 18.98
CA GLU A 155 1.60 -19.28 17.61
C GLU A 155 0.55 -18.17 17.52
N THR A 156 0.32 -17.68 16.31
CA THR A 156 -0.63 -16.62 15.98
C THR A 156 -1.86 -17.18 15.29
N ASP A 157 -2.96 -16.44 15.40
CA ASP A 157 -4.25 -16.79 14.83
C ASP A 157 -4.72 -15.70 13.85
N MET A 158 -5.74 -16.04 13.06
CA MET A 158 -6.42 -15.12 12.14
C MET A 158 -6.87 -13.81 12.79
N ILE A 159 -7.38 -13.89 14.02
CA ILE A 159 -7.84 -12.72 14.79
C ILE A 159 -6.66 -11.82 15.12
N GLU A 160 -5.53 -12.40 15.52
CA GLU A 160 -4.35 -11.67 15.92
C GLU A 160 -3.65 -11.00 14.73
N ILE A 161 -3.56 -11.68 13.58
CA ILE A 161 -3.03 -11.06 12.34
C ILE A 161 -3.93 -9.91 11.87
N ARG A 162 -5.26 -10.06 11.93
CA ARG A 162 -6.19 -8.95 11.63
C ARG A 162 -6.01 -7.78 12.60
N ALA A 163 -5.85 -8.08 13.89
CA ALA A 163 -5.59 -7.07 14.91
C ALA A 163 -4.26 -6.35 14.65
N LEU A 164 -3.20 -7.06 14.29
CA LEU A 164 -1.90 -6.51 13.91
C LEU A 164 -2.03 -5.53 12.73
N ILE A 165 -2.71 -5.94 11.66
CA ILE A 165 -2.95 -5.07 10.49
C ILE A 165 -3.77 -3.83 10.87
N GLY A 166 -4.80 -4.01 11.72
CA GLY A 166 -5.60 -2.90 12.24
C GLY A 166 -4.76 -1.89 13.04
N LEU A 167 -3.81 -2.37 13.85
CA LEU A 167 -2.86 -1.50 14.56
C LEU A 167 -1.93 -0.77 13.60
N LEU A 168 -1.44 -1.42 12.54
CA LEU A 168 -0.62 -0.77 11.52
C LEU A 168 -1.38 0.37 10.82
N TYR A 169 -2.66 0.16 10.49
CA TYR A 169 -3.50 1.23 9.95
C TYR A 169 -3.71 2.36 10.93
N LEU A 170 -3.92 2.06 12.21
CA LEU A 170 -4.07 3.08 13.24
C LEU A 170 -2.80 3.93 13.36
N ILE A 171 -1.64 3.29 13.44
CA ILE A 171 -0.35 3.98 13.50
C ILE A 171 -0.14 4.87 12.27
N GLY A 172 -0.45 4.37 11.08
CA GLY A 172 -0.39 5.13 9.83
C GLY A 172 -1.37 6.32 9.81
N LEU A 173 -2.59 6.14 10.34
CA LEU A 173 -3.60 7.20 10.45
C LEU A 173 -3.12 8.35 11.34
N TYR A 174 -2.45 8.04 12.44
CA TYR A 174 -1.86 9.05 13.34
C TYR A 174 -0.54 9.64 12.82
N LYS A 175 -0.08 9.26 11.63
CA LYS A 175 1.21 9.68 11.04
C LYS A 175 2.42 9.36 11.93
N SER A 176 2.32 8.28 12.70
CA SER A 176 3.33 7.87 13.68
C SER A 176 4.25 6.77 13.15
N SER A 177 4.43 6.66 11.83
CA SER A 177 5.32 5.65 11.22
C SER A 177 6.77 5.82 11.68
N HIS A 178 7.25 7.06 11.75
CA HIS A 178 8.63 7.32 12.17
C HIS A 178 8.81 7.38 13.69
N VAL A 179 7.74 7.17 14.45
CA VAL A 179 7.76 7.21 15.91
C VAL A 179 8.16 5.85 16.44
N ARG A 180 8.99 5.83 17.49
CA ARG A 180 9.36 4.57 18.15
C ARG A 180 8.12 3.87 18.67
N ILE A 181 8.10 2.55 18.52
CA ILE A 181 6.98 1.71 18.97
C ILE A 181 6.76 1.87 20.49
N SER A 182 7.83 2.07 21.25
CA SER A 182 7.79 2.35 22.70
C SER A 182 6.97 3.62 23.02
N ASP A 183 7.13 4.67 22.22
CA ASP A 183 6.39 5.93 22.38
C ASP A 183 4.92 5.76 21.94
N VAL A 184 4.66 5.00 20.86
CA VAL A 184 3.29 4.70 20.39
C VAL A 184 2.48 3.94 21.46
N PHE A 185 3.10 3.04 22.22
CA PHE A 185 2.44 2.25 23.26
C PHE A 185 2.67 2.78 24.69
N ASN A 186 3.11 4.03 24.82
CA ASN A 186 3.43 4.63 26.12
C ASN A 186 2.20 4.67 27.06
N PRO A 187 2.31 4.19 28.33
CA PRO A 187 1.20 4.26 29.31
C PRO A 187 0.83 5.66 29.78
N ASP A 188 1.68 6.66 29.58
CA ASP A 188 1.59 7.97 30.26
C ASP A 188 0.49 8.89 29.69
N GLY A 189 -0.44 8.33 28.90
CA GLY A 189 -1.52 9.05 28.23
C GLY A 189 -1.09 9.79 26.95
N THR A 190 0.19 9.73 26.60
CA THR A 190 0.75 10.29 25.37
C THR A 190 0.75 9.30 24.19
N GLY A 191 0.65 8.00 24.49
CA GLY A 191 0.57 6.93 23.50
C GLY A 191 -0.86 6.70 22.98
N LEU A 192 -1.00 5.69 22.13
CA LEU A 192 -2.28 5.20 21.62
C LEU A 192 -2.83 4.12 22.55
N ASP A 193 -3.78 4.47 23.41
CA ASP A 193 -4.42 3.55 24.35
C ASP A 193 -5.01 2.30 23.67
N ILE A 194 -5.55 2.49 22.46
CA ILE A 194 -6.11 1.40 21.64
C ILE A 194 -5.05 0.34 21.34
N CYS A 195 -3.81 0.73 21.04
CA CYS A 195 -2.73 -0.21 20.74
C CYS A 195 -2.49 -1.17 21.92
N ARG A 196 -2.44 -0.64 23.14
CA ARG A 196 -2.25 -1.41 24.38
C ARG A 196 -3.46 -2.26 24.74
N ALA A 197 -4.67 -1.79 24.41
CA ALA A 197 -5.90 -2.54 24.64
C ALA A 197 -6.02 -3.76 23.70
N VAL A 198 -5.42 -3.70 22.51
CA VAL A 198 -5.45 -4.77 21.51
C VAL A 198 -4.40 -5.84 21.78
N MET A 199 -3.13 -5.46 21.99
CA MET A 199 -2.05 -6.40 22.32
C MET A 199 -0.89 -5.71 23.06
N SER A 200 0.00 -6.48 23.67
CA SER A 200 1.18 -5.92 24.32
C SER A 200 2.23 -5.48 23.30
N VAL A 201 3.07 -4.50 23.68
CA VAL A 201 4.22 -4.03 22.87
C VAL A 201 5.12 -5.18 22.46
N GLN A 202 5.41 -6.06 23.41
CA GLN A 202 6.28 -7.21 23.20
C GLN A 202 5.67 -8.16 22.16
N ARG A 203 4.35 -8.42 22.23
CA ARG A 203 3.68 -9.27 21.25
C ARG A 203 3.64 -8.62 19.87
N PHE A 204 3.37 -7.32 19.81
CA PHE A 204 3.42 -6.56 18.55
C PHE A 204 4.80 -6.64 17.88
N LYS A 205 5.87 -6.32 18.62
CA LYS A 205 7.26 -6.43 18.13
C LYS A 205 7.58 -7.88 17.71
N PHE A 206 7.19 -8.87 18.51
CA PHE A 206 7.43 -10.29 18.21
C PHE A 206 6.76 -10.73 16.90
N LEU A 207 5.49 -10.37 16.69
CA LEU A 207 4.76 -10.72 15.48
C LEU A 207 5.36 -10.04 14.25
N LEU A 208 5.74 -8.76 14.32
CA LEU A 208 6.37 -8.05 13.21
C LEU A 208 7.67 -8.75 12.75
N ARG A 209 8.55 -9.13 13.69
CA ARG A 209 9.81 -9.84 13.37
C ARG A 209 9.57 -11.20 12.72
N ASN A 210 8.48 -11.87 13.08
CA ASN A 210 8.16 -13.22 12.64
C ASN A 210 7.21 -13.29 11.43
N LEU A 211 6.64 -12.17 11.00
CA LEU A 211 5.66 -12.12 9.91
C LEU A 211 6.25 -12.67 8.62
N ARG A 212 5.57 -13.64 7.98
CA ARG A 212 6.01 -14.23 6.71
C ARG A 212 4.86 -14.35 5.71
N PHE A 213 5.20 -14.25 4.43
CA PHE A 213 4.27 -14.25 3.31
C PHE A 213 4.53 -15.40 2.32
N ASP A 214 5.58 -16.18 2.54
CA ASP A 214 6.09 -17.25 1.68
C ASP A 214 6.34 -18.55 2.45
N ASP A 215 6.37 -19.68 1.74
CA ASP A 215 6.77 -20.96 2.32
C ASP A 215 8.30 -21.04 2.37
N ARG A 216 8.83 -21.29 3.56
CA ARG A 216 10.27 -21.47 3.75
C ARG A 216 10.83 -22.62 2.93
N ASN A 217 10.07 -23.69 2.73
CA ASN A 217 10.57 -24.93 2.13
C ASN A 217 10.65 -24.87 0.60
N THR A 218 10.02 -23.87 -0.02
CA THR A 218 10.05 -23.68 -1.48
C THR A 218 11.11 -22.68 -1.93
N ARG A 219 11.87 -22.13 -0.98
CA ARG A 219 12.93 -21.17 -1.27
C ARG A 219 14.18 -21.96 -1.61
N ASP A 220 14.56 -21.95 -2.88
CA ASP A 220 15.88 -22.43 -3.30
C ASP A 220 16.92 -21.49 -2.66
N GLU A 221 17.85 -22.06 -1.88
CA GLU A 221 18.97 -21.33 -1.26
C GLU A 221 20.07 -21.00 -2.28
#